data_AF-A0A7G3AJA0-F1
#
_entry.id   AF-A0A7G3AJA0-F1
#
_cell.length_a   1.000
_cell.length_b   1.000
_cell.length_c   1.000
_cell.angle_alpha   90.00
_cell.angle_beta   90.00
_cell.angle_gamma   90.00
#
_symmetry.space_group_name_H-M   'P 1'
#
loop_
_entity.id
_entity.type
_entity.pdbx_description
1 polymer ?
#
loop_
_entity_poly.entity_id
_entity_poly.type
_entity_poly.pdbx_seq_one_letter_code
_entity_poly.pdbx_strand_id
1 'polypeptide(L)'
;EKKYTFILSSGALLERNLKKSRRKLALKMVAMHHILVFVAVVIAQVHGEQQTPEYILPCSRSDPELNSCIRNSFNHLRTYVVNGLKDLDVPPLDPLNIKEMAMENNAGAVQVKALFTDILVKGGSNYTIKDVRADINKYRIDVSVTIPRVETRGKYEIIGRVLLLPVQSSGEFWTEFLNISAIGKLYGREVERDGEKYMNIDKIFLDFNMKNARFKVKDNINNGNVLVNISAIGKLYGREVERDGEKYMNIDKIFLDFNMKNARFKVKDNINNGNVLGEAINQFLNSNAHELVQEMRPAASQSIAKLAKQLINSAFNRIPLRVWLLD
;
A
#
# COMPACT_ATOMS: atom_id res chain seq x y z
N GLU A 1 -9.64 -65.62 -77.70
CA GLU A 1 -10.12 -65.18 -76.36
C GLU A 1 -9.04 -64.74 -75.36
N LYS A 2 -7.79 -65.23 -75.39
CA LYS A 2 -6.79 -64.94 -74.31
C LYS A 2 -6.14 -63.53 -74.30
N LYS A 3 -6.31 -62.67 -75.32
CA LYS A 3 -5.69 -61.32 -75.38
C LYS A 3 -6.49 -60.22 -74.66
N TYR A 4 -7.80 -60.37 -74.50
CA TYR A 4 -8.65 -59.35 -73.88
C TYR A 4 -8.66 -59.41 -72.34
N THR A 5 -8.40 -60.59 -71.75
CA THR A 5 -8.37 -60.79 -70.29
C THR A 5 -7.14 -60.16 -69.62
N PHE A 6 -6.01 -60.04 -70.32
CA PHE A 6 -4.77 -59.49 -69.77
C PHE A 6 -4.82 -57.96 -69.59
N ILE A 7 -5.50 -57.26 -70.51
CA ILE A 7 -5.67 -55.79 -70.49
C ILE A 7 -6.63 -55.37 -69.36
N LEU A 8 -7.72 -56.12 -69.13
CA LEU A 8 -8.66 -55.89 -68.03
C LEU A 8 -8.01 -56.09 -66.64
N SER A 9 -7.12 -57.09 -66.50
CA SER A 9 -6.41 -57.34 -65.23
C SER A 9 -5.38 -56.26 -64.89
N SER A 10 -4.72 -55.69 -65.90
CA SER A 10 -3.69 -54.65 -65.74
C SER A 10 -4.31 -53.29 -65.39
N GLY A 11 -5.46 -52.94 -65.99
CA GLY A 11 -6.22 -51.74 -65.66
C GLY A 11 -6.75 -51.75 -64.21
N ALA A 12 -7.29 -52.88 -63.75
CA ALA A 12 -7.77 -53.03 -62.38
C ALA A 12 -6.65 -52.95 -61.33
N LEU A 13 -5.44 -53.42 -61.66
CA LEU A 13 -4.26 -53.31 -60.79
C LEU A 13 -3.77 -51.84 -60.70
N LEU A 14 -3.77 -51.12 -61.83
CA LEU A 14 -3.38 -49.72 -61.91
C LEU A 14 -4.34 -48.82 -61.11
N GLU A 15 -5.65 -49.04 -61.25
CA GLU A 15 -6.68 -48.32 -60.49
C GLU A 15 -6.58 -48.57 -58.98
N ARG A 16 -6.34 -49.82 -58.57
CA ARG A 16 -6.11 -50.15 -57.15
C ARG A 16 -4.87 -49.44 -56.59
N ASN A 17 -3.78 -49.39 -57.35
CA ASN A 17 -2.56 -48.70 -56.96
C ASN A 17 -2.75 -47.18 -56.88
N LEU A 18 -3.46 -46.56 -57.84
CA LEU A 18 -3.83 -45.15 -57.82
C LEU A 18 -4.72 -44.80 -56.63
N LYS A 19 -5.73 -45.64 -56.31
CA LYS A 19 -6.63 -45.45 -55.17
C LYS A 19 -5.90 -45.58 -53.83
N LYS A 20 -4.93 -46.50 -53.73
CA LYS A 20 -4.06 -46.68 -52.55
C LYS A 20 -3.08 -45.50 -52.39
N SER A 21 -2.53 -44.99 -53.48
CA SER A 21 -1.66 -43.80 -53.50
C SER A 21 -2.42 -42.53 -53.09
N ARG A 22 -3.63 -42.31 -53.63
CA ARG A 22 -4.52 -41.20 -53.23
C ARG A 22 -4.91 -41.27 -51.75
N ARG A 23 -5.21 -42.46 -51.22
CA ARG A 23 -5.48 -42.65 -49.77
C ARG A 23 -4.26 -42.32 -48.91
N LYS A 24 -3.05 -42.74 -49.29
CA LYS A 24 -1.82 -42.38 -48.58
C LYS A 24 -1.54 -40.88 -48.60
N LEU A 25 -1.78 -40.22 -49.75
CA LEU A 25 -1.61 -38.77 -49.90
C LEU A 25 -2.64 -38.00 -49.05
N ALA A 26 -3.91 -38.44 -49.06
CA ALA A 26 -4.96 -37.87 -48.21
C ALA A 26 -4.65 -38.02 -46.71
N LEU A 27 -4.16 -39.19 -46.29
CA LEU A 27 -3.79 -39.42 -44.88
C LEU A 27 -2.61 -38.54 -44.44
N LYS A 28 -1.61 -38.34 -45.31
CA LYS A 28 -0.49 -37.40 -45.06
C LYS A 28 -0.96 -35.95 -44.97
N MET A 29 -1.90 -35.53 -45.83
CA MET A 29 -2.47 -34.17 -45.77
C MET A 29 -3.27 -33.93 -44.49
N VAL A 30 -4.06 -34.91 -44.03
CA VAL A 30 -4.79 -34.84 -42.75
C VAL A 30 -3.84 -34.77 -41.57
N ALA A 31 -2.79 -35.60 -41.54
CA ALA A 31 -1.76 -35.55 -40.50
C ALA A 31 -1.02 -34.19 -40.47
N MET A 32 -0.67 -33.65 -41.64
CA MET A 32 -0.01 -32.34 -41.75
C MET A 32 -0.91 -31.19 -41.31
N HIS A 33 -2.22 -31.27 -41.60
CA HIS A 33 -3.21 -30.32 -41.12
C HIS A 33 -3.36 -30.35 -39.60
N HIS A 34 -3.42 -31.54 -38.99
CA HIS A 34 -3.44 -31.67 -37.53
C HIS A 34 -2.16 -31.13 -36.86
N ILE A 35 -0.99 -31.36 -37.45
CA ILE A 35 0.29 -30.80 -36.95
C ILE A 35 0.28 -29.27 -37.05
N LEU A 36 -0.15 -28.70 -38.18
CA LEU A 36 -0.26 -27.25 -38.37
C LEU A 36 -1.24 -26.61 -37.37
N VAL A 37 -2.39 -27.24 -37.14
CA VAL A 37 -3.37 -26.78 -36.14
C VAL A 37 -2.78 -26.86 -34.72
N PHE A 38 -2.09 -27.95 -34.38
CA PHE A 38 -1.43 -28.09 -33.08
C PHE A 38 -0.35 -27.03 -32.86
N VAL A 39 0.49 -26.78 -33.87
CA VAL A 39 1.52 -25.73 -33.83
C VAL A 39 0.88 -24.35 -33.69
N ALA A 40 -0.21 -24.05 -34.42
CA ALA A 40 -0.93 -22.79 -34.29
C ALA A 40 -1.56 -22.60 -32.90
N VAL A 41 -2.11 -23.67 -32.30
CA VAL A 41 -2.64 -23.64 -30.92
C VAL A 41 -1.51 -23.40 -29.91
N VAL A 42 -0.37 -24.06 -30.05
CA VAL A 42 0.79 -23.87 -29.17
C VAL A 42 1.33 -22.44 -29.30
N ILE A 43 1.45 -21.89 -30.52
CA ILE A 43 1.89 -20.50 -30.74
C ILE A 43 0.87 -19.50 -30.14
N ALA A 44 -0.43 -19.79 -30.22
CA ALA A 44 -1.48 -18.97 -29.61
C ALA A 44 -1.45 -19.02 -28.08
N GLN A 45 -0.93 -20.09 -27.46
CA GLN A 45 -0.79 -20.19 -26.00
C GLN A 45 0.46 -19.48 -25.46
N VAL A 46 1.41 -19.09 -26.32
CA VAL A 46 2.68 -18.47 -25.91
C VAL A 46 2.61 -16.93 -25.81
N HIS A 47 1.56 -16.30 -26.36
CA HIS A 47 1.37 -14.85 -26.25
C HIS A 47 0.39 -14.52 -25.11
N GLY A 48 0.82 -14.75 -23.87
CA GLY A 48 0.17 -14.18 -22.69
C GLY A 48 0.50 -12.69 -22.61
N GLU A 49 -0.15 -11.86 -23.41
CA GLU A 49 -0.04 -10.40 -23.32
C GLU A 49 -0.70 -9.96 -22.01
N GLN A 50 0.12 -9.76 -20.98
CA GLN A 50 -0.35 -9.45 -19.65
C GLN A 50 -0.84 -7.99 -19.61
N GLN A 51 -2.15 -7.80 -19.77
CA GLN A 51 -2.76 -6.47 -19.78
C GLN A 51 -2.45 -5.71 -18.49
N THR A 52 -1.96 -4.50 -18.65
CA THR A 52 -1.71 -3.58 -17.54
C THR A 52 -3.04 -3.19 -16.89
N PRO A 53 -3.18 -3.31 -15.56
CA PRO A 53 -4.43 -2.94 -14.90
C PRO A 53 -4.79 -1.46 -15.13
N GLU A 54 -6.09 -1.17 -15.28
CA GLU A 54 -6.60 0.18 -15.60
C GLU A 54 -6.15 1.27 -14.61
N TYR A 55 -5.91 0.90 -13.35
CA TYR A 55 -5.45 1.80 -12.30
C TYR A 55 -3.97 2.18 -12.41
N ILE A 56 -3.23 1.62 -13.37
CA ILE A 56 -1.82 1.92 -13.61
C ILE A 56 -1.70 2.65 -14.94
N LEU A 57 -1.26 3.91 -14.87
CA LEU A 57 -0.82 4.64 -16.05
C LEU A 57 0.70 4.51 -16.15
N PRO A 58 1.24 3.71 -17.09
CA PRO A 58 2.67 3.55 -17.26
C PRO A 58 3.33 4.85 -17.71
N CYS A 59 4.62 4.99 -17.38
CA CYS A 59 5.44 6.12 -17.78
C CYS A 59 6.74 5.61 -18.39
N SER A 60 7.03 6.04 -19.63
CA SER A 60 8.27 5.68 -20.30
C SER A 60 9.46 6.38 -19.65
N ARG A 61 10.56 5.64 -19.41
CA ARG A 61 11.81 6.22 -18.88
C ARG A 61 12.41 7.32 -19.76
N SER A 62 12.17 7.26 -21.07
CA SER A 62 12.66 8.25 -22.04
C SER A 62 11.71 9.43 -22.24
N ASP A 63 10.56 9.47 -21.55
CA ASP A 63 9.61 10.57 -21.66
C ASP A 63 10.27 11.89 -21.21
N PRO A 64 10.37 12.92 -22.09
CA PRO A 64 10.87 14.23 -21.68
C PRO A 64 10.03 14.86 -20.56
N GLU A 65 8.78 14.45 -20.40
CA GLU A 65 7.82 14.88 -19.38
C GLU A 65 7.60 13.82 -18.28
N LEU A 66 8.59 12.96 -18.02
CA LEU A 66 8.51 11.87 -17.03
C LEU A 66 7.94 12.30 -15.67
N ASN A 67 8.37 13.45 -15.15
CA ASN A 67 7.86 13.97 -13.87
C ASN A 67 6.34 14.22 -13.93
N SER A 68 5.86 14.81 -15.03
CA SER A 68 4.44 15.05 -15.28
C SER A 68 3.68 13.73 -15.42
N CYS A 69 4.24 12.75 -16.13
CA CYS A 69 3.66 11.42 -16.27
C CYS A 69 3.48 10.74 -14.90
N ILE A 70 4.56 10.63 -14.11
CA ILE A 70 4.52 9.98 -12.79
C ILE A 70 3.52 10.69 -11.86
N ARG A 71 3.50 12.04 -11.88
CA ARG A 71 2.54 12.84 -11.10
C ARG A 71 1.10 12.52 -11.50
N ASN A 72 0.81 12.41 -12.79
CA ASN A 72 -0.52 12.08 -13.29
C ASN A 72 -0.91 10.64 -12.93
N SER A 73 0.03 9.69 -13.06
CA SER A 73 -0.16 8.29 -12.71
C SER A 73 -0.55 8.10 -11.24
N PHE A 74 0.19 8.71 -10.31
CA PHE A 74 -0.19 8.65 -8.88
C PHE A 74 -1.52 9.34 -8.56
N ASN A 75 -1.86 10.43 -9.26
CA ASN A 75 -3.15 11.10 -9.07
C ASN A 75 -4.31 10.29 -9.69
N HIS A 76 -4.06 9.52 -10.76
CA HIS A 76 -5.02 8.58 -11.34
C HIS A 76 -5.31 7.42 -10.38
N LEU A 77 -4.26 6.82 -9.81
CA LEU A 77 -4.37 5.72 -8.83
C LEU A 77 -5.32 6.06 -7.67
N ARG A 78 -5.42 7.35 -7.32
CA ARG A 78 -6.29 7.88 -6.26
C ARG A 78 -7.72 7.36 -6.37
N THR A 79 -8.33 7.36 -7.56
CA THR A 79 -9.74 7.00 -7.74
C THR A 79 -10.01 5.52 -7.45
N TYR A 80 -8.99 4.68 -7.58
CA TYR A 80 -9.07 3.24 -7.36
C TYR A 80 -8.78 2.87 -5.91
N VAL A 81 -7.72 3.45 -5.30
CA VAL A 81 -7.35 3.11 -3.91
C VAL A 81 -8.39 3.51 -2.87
N VAL A 82 -9.28 4.47 -3.19
CA VAL A 82 -10.45 4.81 -2.37
C VAL A 82 -11.24 3.54 -2.02
N ASN A 83 -11.55 2.71 -3.02
CA ASN A 83 -12.37 1.50 -2.88
C ASN A 83 -11.55 0.22 -2.69
N GLY A 84 -10.21 0.32 -2.71
CA GLY A 84 -9.30 -0.82 -2.69
C GLY A 84 -9.11 -1.45 -4.07
N LEU A 85 -8.08 -2.28 -4.19
CA LEU A 85 -7.75 -3.00 -5.43
C LEU A 85 -8.15 -4.47 -5.24
N LYS A 86 -9.33 -4.84 -5.75
CA LYS A 86 -9.96 -6.16 -5.47
C LYS A 86 -9.17 -7.32 -6.06
N ASP A 87 -8.65 -7.14 -7.26
CA ASP A 87 -7.79 -8.09 -7.98
C ASP A 87 -6.48 -8.37 -7.24
N LEU A 88 -6.01 -7.41 -6.44
CA LEU A 88 -4.83 -7.53 -5.60
C LEU A 88 -5.16 -7.65 -4.11
N ASP A 89 -6.42 -7.92 -3.75
CA ASP A 89 -6.91 -8.03 -2.35
C ASP A 89 -6.44 -6.88 -1.43
N VAL A 90 -6.25 -5.67 -2.00
CA VAL A 90 -5.86 -4.48 -1.24
C VAL A 90 -7.12 -3.85 -0.65
N PRO A 91 -7.21 -3.66 0.68
CA PRO A 91 -8.41 -3.09 1.29
C PRO A 91 -8.62 -1.63 0.88
N PRO A 92 -9.87 -1.11 1.03
CA PRO A 92 -10.15 0.30 0.81
C PRO A 92 -9.29 1.22 1.68
N LEU A 93 -8.75 2.28 1.09
CA LEU A 93 -8.07 3.34 1.83
C LEU A 93 -9.07 4.33 2.46
N ASP A 94 -10.32 4.37 1.97
CA ASP A 94 -11.34 5.28 2.48
C ASP A 94 -12.77 4.69 2.42
N PRO A 95 -13.37 4.31 3.57
CA PRO A 95 -12.78 4.38 4.89
C PRO A 95 -11.79 3.23 5.14
N LEU A 96 -10.65 3.55 5.75
CA LEU A 96 -9.72 2.54 6.25
C LEU A 96 -10.15 2.11 7.66
N ASN A 97 -10.32 0.79 7.85
CA ASN A 97 -10.66 0.20 9.13
C ASN A 97 -9.41 -0.35 9.81
N ILE A 98 -9.15 0.10 11.04
CA ILE A 98 -8.08 -0.43 11.89
C ILE A 98 -8.74 -1.03 13.13
N LYS A 99 -8.59 -2.35 13.29
CA LYS A 99 -9.22 -3.09 14.39
C LYS A 99 -8.76 -2.60 15.75
N GLU A 100 -7.46 -2.43 15.89
CA GLU A 100 -6.83 -2.13 17.16
C GLU A 100 -5.50 -1.39 16.97
N MET A 101 -5.21 -0.46 17.89
CA MET A 101 -3.91 0.13 18.11
C MET A 101 -3.70 0.26 19.63
N ALA A 102 -2.58 -0.24 20.13
CA ALA A 102 -2.22 -0.14 21.53
C ALA A 102 -0.90 0.62 21.70
N MET A 103 -0.79 1.40 22.76
CA MET A 103 0.39 2.14 23.16
C MET A 103 0.57 2.00 24.67
N GLU A 104 1.80 1.80 25.12
CA GLU A 104 2.13 1.72 26.54
C GLU A 104 3.34 2.60 26.84
N ASN A 105 3.20 3.47 27.84
CA ASN A 105 4.32 4.13 28.49
C ASN A 105 4.36 3.69 29.95
N ASN A 106 5.47 3.13 30.39
CA ASN A 106 5.68 2.66 31.77
C ASN A 106 6.79 3.44 32.50
N ALA A 107 7.31 4.49 31.88
CA ALA A 107 8.37 5.33 32.43
C ALA A 107 7.83 6.71 32.82
N GLY A 108 8.61 7.41 33.64
CA GLY A 108 8.40 8.83 33.95
C GLY A 108 7.12 9.14 34.71
N ALA A 109 6.61 10.34 34.50
CA ALA A 109 5.49 10.89 35.25
C ALA A 109 4.14 10.39 34.75
N VAL A 110 4.01 9.92 33.51
CA VAL A 110 2.73 9.48 32.94
C VAL A 110 2.84 8.03 32.50
N GLN A 111 2.45 7.13 33.38
CA GLN A 111 2.54 5.69 33.13
C GLN A 111 1.16 5.17 32.75
N VAL A 112 0.93 4.96 31.47
CA VAL A 112 -0.39 4.64 30.92
C VAL A 112 -0.33 3.55 29.86
N LYS A 113 -1.37 2.73 29.84
CA LYS A 113 -1.73 1.83 28.73
C LYS A 113 -2.93 2.44 28.03
N ALA A 114 -2.79 2.68 26.74
CA ALA A 114 -3.85 3.20 25.88
C ALA A 114 -4.19 2.15 24.82
N LEU A 115 -5.46 1.80 24.73
CA LEU A 115 -6.02 0.90 23.74
C LEU A 115 -7.04 1.67 22.89
N PHE A 116 -6.89 1.61 21.58
CA PHE A 116 -7.81 2.20 20.61
C PHE A 116 -8.39 1.08 19.75
N THR A 117 -9.71 1.03 19.62
CA THR A 117 -10.42 -0.02 18.88
C THR A 117 -11.46 0.56 17.94
N ASP A 118 -11.88 -0.26 16.96
CA ASP A 118 -12.91 0.11 15.98
C ASP A 118 -12.59 1.44 15.26
N ILE A 119 -11.32 1.63 14.92
CA ILE A 119 -10.84 2.89 14.36
C ILE A 119 -11.22 2.96 12.88
N LEU A 120 -12.00 3.98 12.53
CA LEU A 120 -12.34 4.31 11.16
C LEU A 120 -11.61 5.58 10.74
N VAL A 121 -10.80 5.49 9.69
CA VAL A 121 -10.05 6.61 9.11
C VAL A 121 -10.70 7.00 7.78
N LYS A 122 -10.95 8.30 7.58
CA LYS A 122 -11.53 8.87 6.36
C LYS A 122 -10.69 10.03 5.84
N GLY A 123 -10.74 10.27 4.53
CA GLY A 123 -10.05 11.37 3.87
C GLY A 123 -8.60 11.08 3.47
N GLY A 124 -8.02 9.95 3.90
CA GLY A 124 -6.66 9.55 3.54
C GLY A 124 -6.46 9.36 2.04
N SER A 125 -7.52 8.95 1.34
CA SER A 125 -7.53 8.81 -0.12
C SER A 125 -7.60 10.14 -0.87
N ASN A 126 -7.99 11.24 -0.22
CA ASN A 126 -8.10 12.57 -0.85
C ASN A 126 -6.75 13.28 -0.96
N TYR A 127 -5.71 12.54 -1.35
CA TYR A 127 -4.39 13.11 -1.54
C TYR A 127 -4.28 13.84 -2.88
N THR A 128 -3.23 14.62 -3.05
CA THR A 128 -2.84 15.20 -4.34
C THR A 128 -1.32 15.17 -4.44
N ILE A 129 -0.80 14.56 -5.49
CA ILE A 129 0.62 14.69 -5.83
C ILE A 129 0.82 16.04 -6.50
N LYS A 130 1.59 16.91 -5.85
CA LYS A 130 1.86 18.28 -6.27
C LYS A 130 3.07 18.37 -7.20
N ASP A 131 4.14 17.68 -6.85
CA ASP A 131 5.41 17.71 -7.57
C ASP A 131 6.05 16.33 -7.57
N VAL A 132 6.78 16.01 -8.63
CA VAL A 132 7.59 14.80 -8.76
C VAL A 132 8.93 15.19 -9.36
N ARG A 133 10.02 14.65 -8.82
CA ARG A 133 11.36 14.77 -9.38
C ARG A 133 12.00 13.40 -9.44
N ALA A 134 12.05 12.84 -10.65
CA ALA A 134 12.72 11.58 -10.93
C ALA A 134 14.15 11.84 -11.43
N ASP A 135 15.12 11.13 -10.85
CA ASP A 135 16.49 11.00 -11.35
C ASP A 135 16.73 9.50 -11.61
N ILE A 136 16.51 9.10 -12.87
CA ILE A 136 16.56 7.69 -13.29
C ILE A 136 17.97 7.13 -13.11
N ASN A 137 19.00 7.93 -13.41
CA ASN A 137 20.40 7.51 -13.31
C ASN A 137 20.81 7.20 -11.85
N LYS A 138 20.19 7.88 -10.89
CA LYS A 138 20.40 7.63 -9.45
C LYS A 138 19.33 6.77 -8.82
N TYR A 139 18.37 6.23 -9.60
CA TYR A 139 17.22 5.47 -9.11
C TYR A 139 16.55 6.18 -7.92
N ARG A 140 16.26 7.47 -8.09
CA ARG A 140 15.65 8.31 -7.04
C ARG A 140 14.40 8.98 -7.56
N ILE A 141 13.33 8.92 -6.76
CA ILE A 141 12.08 9.64 -7.04
C ILE A 141 11.70 10.42 -5.78
N ASP A 142 11.63 11.74 -5.90
CA ASP A 142 11.08 12.61 -4.87
C ASP A 142 9.65 12.97 -5.23
N VAL A 143 8.73 12.88 -4.28
CA VAL A 143 7.29 13.10 -4.46
C VAL A 143 6.79 14.06 -3.38
N SER A 144 6.11 15.13 -3.78
CA SER A 144 5.41 16.02 -2.87
C SER A 144 3.91 15.69 -2.86
N VAL A 145 3.37 15.38 -1.70
CA VAL A 145 1.96 15.01 -1.52
C VAL A 145 1.29 15.90 -0.49
N THR A 146 0.03 16.25 -0.74
CA THR A 146 -0.81 16.96 0.23
C THR A 146 -2.10 16.21 0.48
N ILE A 147 -2.59 16.22 1.73
CA ILE A 147 -3.91 15.72 2.10
C ILE A 147 -4.64 16.85 2.85
N PRO A 148 -5.80 17.32 2.38
CA PRO A 148 -6.45 18.49 2.96
C PRO A 148 -6.98 18.21 4.37
N ARG A 149 -7.56 17.02 4.56
CA ARG A 149 -8.23 16.62 5.80
C ARG A 149 -8.25 15.11 5.93
N VAL A 150 -7.83 14.61 7.09
CA VAL A 150 -8.05 13.23 7.52
C VAL A 150 -8.83 13.27 8.82
N GLU A 151 -9.90 12.48 8.89
CA GLU A 151 -10.67 12.29 10.11
C GLU A 151 -10.50 10.86 10.61
N THR A 152 -10.42 10.70 11.93
CA THR A 152 -10.48 9.38 12.54
C THR A 152 -11.54 9.35 13.63
N ARG A 153 -12.22 8.23 13.79
CA ARG A 153 -13.12 7.99 14.91
C ARG A 153 -12.96 6.58 15.41
N GLY A 154 -13.23 6.35 16.68
CA GLY A 154 -13.15 5.02 17.27
C GLY A 154 -13.42 5.07 18.76
N LYS A 155 -13.09 3.98 19.44
CA LYS A 155 -13.17 3.87 20.89
C LYS A 155 -11.78 3.90 21.48
N TYR A 156 -11.68 4.42 22.70
CA TYR A 156 -10.43 4.39 23.45
C TYR A 156 -10.67 3.93 24.89
N GLU A 157 -9.64 3.32 25.46
CA GLU A 157 -9.51 3.01 26.87
C GLU A 157 -8.09 3.32 27.31
N ILE A 158 -7.94 4.12 28.36
CA ILE A 158 -6.67 4.53 28.94
C ILE A 158 -6.73 4.18 30.42
N ILE A 159 -5.76 3.40 30.89
CA ILE A 159 -5.60 3.04 32.29
C ILE A 159 -4.16 3.30 32.69
N GLY A 160 -3.96 3.91 33.85
CA GLY A 160 -2.63 4.09 34.39
C GLY A 160 -2.59 5.07 35.54
N ARG A 161 -1.52 5.86 35.59
CA ARG A 161 -1.33 6.92 36.58
C ARG A 161 -0.63 8.12 35.99
N VAL A 162 -0.97 9.28 36.52
CA VAL A 162 -0.24 10.54 36.34
C VAL A 162 0.36 10.88 37.69
N LEU A 163 1.68 10.92 37.76
CA LEU A 163 2.46 10.93 39.01
C LEU A 163 2.07 9.73 39.90
N LEU A 164 1.41 10.00 41.03
CA LEU A 164 0.91 8.99 41.97
C LEU A 164 -0.61 8.78 41.84
N LEU A 165 -1.30 9.58 41.04
CA LEU A 165 -2.75 9.57 40.94
C LEU A 165 -3.19 8.56 39.89
N PRO A 166 -4.06 7.59 40.24
CA PRO A 166 -4.62 6.68 39.25
C PRO A 166 -5.52 7.45 38.29
N VAL A 167 -5.44 7.11 37.00
CA VAL A 167 -6.28 7.69 35.95
C VAL A 167 -6.89 6.57 35.14
N GLN A 168 -8.20 6.64 34.93
CA GLN A 168 -8.92 5.76 34.03
C GLN A 168 -9.80 6.61 33.12
N SER A 169 -9.69 6.45 31.81
CA SER A 169 -10.49 7.19 30.84
C SER A 169 -10.92 6.24 29.73
N SER A 170 -12.20 6.27 29.38
CA SER A 170 -12.71 5.49 28.27
C SER A 170 -13.85 6.22 27.58
N GLY A 171 -14.03 5.97 26.29
CA GLY A 171 -15.10 6.58 25.53
C GLY A 171 -14.89 6.51 24.02
N GLU A 172 -15.65 7.32 23.30
CA GLU A 172 -15.48 7.51 21.85
C GLU A 172 -14.62 8.75 21.58
N PHE A 173 -13.69 8.62 20.64
CA PHE A 173 -12.88 9.73 20.16
C PHE A 173 -13.23 10.05 18.70
N TRP A 174 -13.04 11.32 18.35
CA TRP A 174 -12.97 11.82 16.99
C TRP A 174 -11.74 12.71 16.87
N THR A 175 -10.94 12.51 15.84
CA THR A 175 -9.79 13.36 15.54
C THR A 175 -9.87 13.89 14.13
N GLU A 176 -9.26 15.04 13.93
CA GLU A 176 -9.13 15.66 12.63
C GLU A 176 -7.75 16.24 12.47
N PHE A 177 -7.16 15.92 11.33
CA PHE A 177 -5.84 16.32 10.87
C PHE A 177 -6.02 17.19 9.63
N LEU A 178 -5.54 18.43 9.66
CA LEU A 178 -5.77 19.41 8.59
C LEU A 178 -4.46 19.89 7.96
N ASN A 179 -4.49 20.09 6.64
CA ASN A 179 -3.39 20.64 5.86
C ASN A 179 -2.10 19.81 6.05
N ILE A 180 -2.21 18.52 5.75
CA ILE A 180 -1.11 17.58 5.74
C ILE A 180 -0.31 17.81 4.46
N SER A 181 1.00 17.99 4.59
CA SER A 181 1.94 17.95 3.45
C SER A 181 3.08 17.01 3.77
N ALA A 182 3.50 16.20 2.81
CA ALA A 182 4.66 15.33 2.97
C ALA A 182 5.54 15.33 1.73
N ILE A 183 6.84 15.15 1.94
CA ILE A 183 7.84 14.90 0.91
C ILE A 183 8.32 13.46 1.09
N GLY A 184 8.01 12.61 0.12
CA GLY A 184 8.55 11.28 0.00
C GLY A 184 9.81 11.28 -0.86
N LYS A 185 10.85 10.57 -0.44
CA LYS A 185 12.05 10.32 -1.24
C LYS A 185 12.28 8.83 -1.32
N LEU A 186 12.07 8.27 -2.50
CA LEU A 186 12.24 6.87 -2.81
C LEU A 186 13.63 6.68 -3.38
N TYR A 187 14.38 5.76 -2.81
CA TYR A 187 15.71 5.36 -3.26
C TYR A 187 15.66 3.89 -3.63
N GLY A 188 16.18 3.60 -4.82
CA GLY A 188 16.26 2.24 -5.32
C GLY A 188 17.60 1.94 -5.97
N ARG A 189 17.62 0.80 -6.67
CA ARG A 189 18.75 0.27 -7.41
C ARG A 189 18.27 -0.56 -8.59
N GLU A 190 19.10 -0.66 -9.63
CA GLU A 190 18.82 -1.59 -10.72
C GLU A 190 18.93 -3.04 -10.26
N VAL A 191 17.99 -3.85 -10.71
CA VAL A 191 18.01 -5.31 -10.63
C VAL A 191 17.58 -5.86 -11.98
N GLU A 192 18.34 -6.81 -12.51
CA GLU A 192 18.00 -7.50 -13.75
C GLU A 192 17.20 -8.76 -13.42
N ARG A 193 16.10 -9.01 -14.14
CA ARG A 193 15.24 -10.19 -14.01
C ARG A 193 14.76 -10.61 -15.38
N ASP A 194 14.94 -11.89 -15.73
CA ASP A 194 14.50 -12.45 -17.00
C ASP A 194 15.00 -11.68 -18.24
N GLY A 195 16.18 -11.05 -18.14
CA GLY A 195 16.78 -10.21 -19.19
C GLY A 195 16.28 -8.76 -19.23
N GLU A 196 15.39 -8.37 -18.33
CA GLU A 196 14.82 -7.02 -18.20
C GLU A 196 15.32 -6.28 -16.95
N LYS A 197 15.42 -4.96 -17.03
CA LYS A 197 16.03 -4.10 -15.99
C LYS A 197 14.97 -3.35 -15.18
N TYR A 198 14.89 -3.67 -13.89
CA TYR A 198 13.92 -3.13 -12.94
C TYR A 198 14.58 -2.23 -11.89
N MET A 199 13.81 -1.30 -11.31
CA MET A 199 14.24 -0.52 -10.15
C MET A 199 13.66 -1.12 -8.86
N ASN A 200 14.49 -1.78 -8.05
CA ASN A 200 14.09 -2.22 -6.72
C ASN A 200 14.10 -1.03 -5.74
N ILE A 201 13.06 -0.86 -4.92
CA ILE A 201 13.03 0.17 -3.87
C ILE A 201 13.70 -0.37 -2.61
N ASP A 202 14.84 0.23 -2.24
CA ASP A 202 15.56 -0.17 -1.04
C ASP A 202 15.08 0.62 0.19
N LYS A 203 14.75 1.90 -0.02
CA LYS A 203 14.52 2.84 1.08
C LYS A 203 13.56 3.95 0.70
N ILE A 204 12.66 4.28 1.61
CA ILE A 204 11.75 5.42 1.48
C ILE A 204 11.96 6.33 2.69
N PHE A 205 12.24 7.61 2.45
CA PHE A 205 12.17 8.65 3.46
C PHE A 205 10.86 9.41 3.31
N LEU A 206 10.22 9.72 4.42
CA LEU A 206 9.01 10.53 4.48
C LEU A 206 9.27 11.68 5.43
N ASP A 207 9.15 12.92 4.96
CA ASP A 207 9.12 14.12 5.80
C ASP A 207 7.70 14.68 5.73
N PHE A 208 6.97 14.56 6.83
CA PHE A 208 5.59 14.99 6.95
C PHE A 208 5.47 16.18 7.88
N ASN A 209 4.61 17.12 7.50
CA ASN A 209 4.30 18.30 8.28
C ASN A 209 2.78 18.54 8.26
N MET A 210 2.25 18.99 9.40
CA MET A 210 0.85 19.32 9.55
C MET A 210 0.67 20.48 10.53
N LYS A 211 -0.17 21.43 10.12
CA LYS A 211 -0.39 22.65 10.91
C LYS A 211 -1.21 22.39 12.16
N ASN A 212 -2.34 21.69 12.03
CA ASN A 212 -3.32 21.55 13.10
C ASN A 212 -3.83 20.11 13.20
N ALA A 213 -3.89 19.59 14.43
CA ALA A 213 -4.63 18.39 14.78
C ALA A 213 -5.56 18.68 15.95
N ARG A 214 -6.83 18.26 15.81
CA ARG A 214 -7.86 18.43 16.84
C ARG A 214 -8.34 17.06 17.28
N PHE A 215 -8.44 16.84 18.58
CA PHE A 215 -8.92 15.60 19.18
C PHE A 215 -10.08 15.95 20.10
N LYS A 216 -11.22 15.32 19.85
CA LYS A 216 -12.44 15.48 20.62
C LYS A 216 -12.82 14.13 21.20
N VAL A 217 -13.08 14.11 22.50
CA VAL A 217 -13.83 13.01 23.11
C VAL A 217 -15.31 13.37 22.95
N LYS A 218 -16.13 12.43 22.49
CA LYS A 218 -17.56 12.64 22.21
C LYS A 218 -18.32 12.70 23.54
N ASP A 219 -18.22 13.82 24.23
CA ASP A 219 -18.87 14.07 25.53
C ASP A 219 -18.95 15.58 25.86
N ASN A 220 -19.47 16.42 24.96
CA ASN A 220 -19.79 17.85 25.19
C ASN A 220 -18.74 18.72 25.93
N ILE A 221 -17.45 18.36 25.90
CA ILE A 221 -16.38 19.22 26.43
C ILE A 221 -16.09 20.29 25.37
N ASN A 222 -16.56 21.50 25.62
CA ASN A 222 -16.13 22.68 24.90
C ASN A 222 -14.64 22.89 25.18
N ASN A 223 -13.79 22.58 24.18
CA ASN A 223 -12.30 22.63 24.17
C ASN A 223 -11.57 21.29 24.39
N GLY A 224 -11.78 20.32 23.50
CA GLY A 224 -10.96 19.08 23.41
C GLY A 224 -9.46 19.32 23.20
N ASN A 225 -8.69 18.24 23.11
CA ASN A 225 -7.23 18.33 22.93
C ASN A 225 -6.87 18.95 21.57
N VAL A 226 -5.81 19.76 21.55
CA VAL A 226 -5.32 20.39 20.33
C VAL A 226 -3.81 20.25 20.28
N LEU A 227 -3.31 19.77 19.15
CA LEU A 227 -1.88 19.68 18.86
C LEU A 227 -1.58 20.55 17.64
N VAL A 228 -0.51 21.33 17.69
CA VAL A 228 -0.18 22.31 16.65
C VAL A 228 1.28 22.15 16.20
N ASN A 229 1.51 22.31 14.91
CA ASN A 229 2.81 22.19 14.24
C ASN A 229 3.46 20.84 14.51
N ILE A 230 2.82 19.78 14.01
CA ILE A 230 3.36 18.42 14.06
C ILE A 230 4.25 18.21 12.85
N SER A 231 5.47 17.73 13.06
CA SER A 231 6.34 17.22 12.02
C SER A 231 6.75 15.79 12.33
N ALA A 232 6.88 14.94 11.32
CA ALA A 232 7.34 13.57 11.49
C ALA A 232 8.29 13.17 10.37
N ILE A 233 9.30 12.37 10.73
CA ILE A 233 10.25 11.78 9.80
C ILE A 233 10.09 10.27 9.86
N GLY A 234 9.77 9.68 8.72
CA GLY A 234 9.71 8.23 8.50
C GLY A 234 10.90 7.75 7.67
N LYS A 235 11.46 6.59 8.02
CA LYS A 235 12.40 5.84 7.19
C LYS A 235 11.94 4.41 7.08
N LEU A 236 11.60 3.97 5.87
CA LEU A 236 11.15 2.62 5.59
C LEU A 236 12.23 1.89 4.81
N TYR A 237 12.45 0.63 5.17
CA TYR A 237 13.43 -0.25 4.55
C TYR A 237 12.69 -1.48 4.05
N GLY A 238 12.77 -1.72 2.74
CA GLY A 238 12.15 -2.84 2.07
C GLY A 238 13.18 -3.88 1.65
N ARG A 239 12.72 -5.12 1.46
CA ARG A 239 13.44 -6.16 0.71
C ARG A 239 12.49 -6.93 -0.20
N GLU A 240 13.07 -7.52 -1.23
CA GLU A 240 12.36 -8.48 -2.09
C GLU A 240 12.07 -9.78 -1.33
N VAL A 241 10.88 -10.34 -1.56
CA VAL A 241 10.48 -11.67 -1.09
C VAL A 241 9.78 -12.40 -2.23
N GLU A 242 10.23 -13.61 -2.52
CA GLU A 242 9.64 -14.49 -3.53
C GLU A 242 8.63 -15.45 -2.90
N ARG A 243 7.45 -15.59 -3.53
CA ARG A 243 6.37 -16.51 -3.16
C ARG A 243 5.69 -17.00 -4.43
N ASP A 244 5.56 -18.32 -4.58
CA ASP A 244 4.91 -18.97 -5.73
C ASP A 244 5.48 -18.54 -7.09
N GLY A 245 6.79 -18.30 -7.15
CA GLY A 245 7.49 -17.80 -8.35
C GLY A 245 7.27 -16.32 -8.65
N GLU A 246 6.46 -15.62 -7.84
CA GLU A 246 6.21 -14.18 -7.94
C GLU A 246 6.98 -13.41 -6.87
N LYS A 247 7.50 -12.24 -7.24
CA LYS A 247 8.33 -11.42 -6.36
C LYS A 247 7.56 -10.22 -5.85
N TYR A 248 7.66 -9.96 -4.56
CA TYR A 248 6.93 -8.90 -3.87
C TYR A 248 7.87 -8.01 -3.06
N MET A 249 7.46 -6.78 -2.84
CA MET A 249 8.12 -5.89 -1.90
C MET A 249 7.62 -6.20 -0.49
N ASN A 250 8.51 -6.45 0.46
CA ASN A 250 8.18 -6.53 1.88
C ASN A 250 8.90 -5.44 2.66
N ILE A 251 8.17 -4.67 3.46
CA ILE A 251 8.77 -3.71 4.39
C ILE A 251 9.25 -4.46 5.64
N ASP A 252 10.55 -4.43 5.88
CA ASP A 252 11.18 -5.06 7.03
C ASP A 252 11.16 -4.16 8.26
N LYS A 253 11.52 -2.89 8.07
CA LYS A 253 11.70 -1.93 9.17
C LYS A 253 11.08 -0.59 8.81
N ILE A 254 10.41 0.01 9.79
CA ILE A 254 9.95 1.39 9.77
C ILE A 254 10.51 2.07 11.00
N PHE A 255 11.28 3.13 10.78
CA PHE A 255 11.62 4.09 11.81
C PHE A 255 10.70 5.28 11.63
N LEU A 256 10.06 5.69 12.72
CA LEU A 256 9.21 6.87 12.75
C LEU A 256 9.62 7.69 13.96
N ASP A 257 9.80 8.98 13.75
CA ASP A 257 9.96 9.94 14.83
C ASP A 257 9.11 11.17 14.54
N PHE A 258 8.58 11.80 15.57
CA PHE A 258 7.78 13.00 15.42
C PHE A 258 8.10 14.03 16.49
N ASN A 259 7.86 15.28 16.14
CA ASN A 259 7.93 16.42 17.02
C ASN A 259 6.61 17.19 16.94
N MET A 260 6.29 17.90 18.01
CA MET A 260 5.22 18.89 18.01
C MET A 260 5.64 20.10 18.83
N LYS A 261 5.22 21.29 18.43
CA LYS A 261 5.57 22.51 19.15
C LYS A 261 4.68 22.73 20.36
N ASN A 262 3.37 22.59 20.18
CA ASN A 262 2.40 22.91 21.21
C ASN A 262 1.37 21.78 21.35
N ALA A 263 1.05 21.44 22.59
CA ALA A 263 0.01 20.51 22.95
C ALA A 263 -0.84 21.09 24.08
N ARG A 264 -2.16 20.90 23.99
CA ARG A 264 -3.10 21.16 25.08
C ARG A 264 -3.90 19.89 25.32
N PHE A 265 -3.90 19.45 26.57
CA PHE A 265 -4.56 18.24 27.02
C PHE A 265 -5.82 18.56 27.81
N LYS A 266 -6.86 17.76 27.60
CA LYS A 266 -8.10 17.73 28.36
C LYS A 266 -8.52 16.28 28.49
N VAL A 267 -8.27 15.72 29.67
CA VAL A 267 -8.57 14.33 30.00
C VAL A 267 -9.82 14.29 30.86
N LYS A 268 -10.78 13.45 30.46
CA LYS A 268 -11.92 13.06 31.29
C LYS A 268 -11.54 11.79 32.02
N ASP A 269 -11.35 11.89 33.32
CA ASP A 269 -11.05 10.74 34.18
C ASP A 269 -12.37 10.21 34.75
N ASN A 270 -12.66 8.92 34.56
CA ASN A 270 -13.85 8.25 35.05
C ASN A 270 -13.84 8.11 36.58
N ILE A 271 -12.66 8.14 37.22
CA ILE A 271 -12.52 8.00 38.68
C ILE A 271 -12.49 9.37 39.35
N ASN A 272 -11.78 10.33 38.76
CA ASN A 272 -11.57 11.66 39.34
C ASN A 272 -12.42 12.77 38.68
N ASN A 273 -13.52 12.43 38.01
CA ASN A 273 -14.32 13.43 37.29
C ASN A 273 -14.98 14.45 38.24
N GLY A 274 -14.92 15.74 37.90
CA GLY A 274 -15.67 16.78 38.60
C GLY A 274 -15.19 17.09 40.02
N ASN A 275 -14.00 16.61 40.41
CA ASN A 275 -13.37 16.90 41.69
C ASN A 275 -12.01 17.62 41.50
N VAL A 276 -11.44 18.08 42.62
CA VAL A 276 -10.17 18.81 42.65
C VAL A 276 -9.00 17.99 42.09
N LEU A 277 -9.03 16.65 42.22
CA LEU A 277 -7.99 15.76 41.69
C LEU A 277 -7.99 15.76 40.16
N GLY A 278 -9.18 15.69 39.54
CA GLY A 278 -9.31 15.77 38.09
C GLY A 278 -8.83 17.10 37.50
N GLU A 279 -9.07 18.22 38.21
CA GLU A 279 -8.55 19.53 37.84
C GLU A 279 -7.02 19.59 37.99
N ALA A 280 -6.48 19.06 39.10
CA ALA A 280 -5.04 19.00 39.34
C ALA A 280 -4.31 18.15 38.29
N ILE A 281 -4.89 17.01 37.87
CA ILE A 281 -4.34 16.19 36.77
C ILE A 281 -4.31 17.01 35.49
N ASN A 282 -5.41 17.64 35.10
CA ASN A 282 -5.46 18.45 33.88
C ASN A 282 -4.49 19.64 33.94
N GLN A 283 -4.34 20.28 35.10
CA GLN A 283 -3.37 21.35 35.30
C GLN A 283 -1.95 20.82 35.12
N PHE A 284 -1.59 19.72 35.78
CA PHE A 284 -0.29 19.08 35.64
C PHE A 284 0.03 18.73 34.18
N LEU A 285 -0.91 18.11 33.47
CA LEU A 285 -0.72 17.72 32.07
C LEU A 285 -0.42 18.92 31.17
N ASN A 286 -1.10 20.05 31.38
CA ASN A 286 -0.90 21.26 30.58
C ASN A 286 0.35 22.04 30.99
N SER A 287 0.68 22.10 32.28
CA SER A 287 1.91 22.75 32.78
C SER A 287 3.19 22.04 32.34
N ASN A 288 3.11 20.74 32.05
CA ASN A 288 4.27 19.91 31.66
C ASN A 288 4.08 19.30 30.26
N ALA A 289 3.26 19.93 29.41
CA ALA A 289 2.83 19.33 28.15
C ALA A 289 4.01 18.97 27.22
N HIS A 290 5.07 19.77 27.23
CA HIS A 290 6.24 19.51 26.39
C HIS A 290 6.98 18.24 26.81
N GLU A 291 7.32 18.14 28.10
CA GLU A 291 8.05 17.02 28.69
C GLU A 291 7.25 15.72 28.55
N LEU A 292 5.94 15.77 28.82
CA LEU A 292 5.06 14.61 28.70
C LEU A 292 4.95 14.10 27.26
N VAL A 293 4.94 15.01 26.28
CA VAL A 293 5.00 14.63 24.87
C VAL A 293 6.32 13.94 24.55
N GLN A 294 7.46 14.42 25.05
CA GLN A 294 8.76 13.75 24.86
C GLN A 294 8.76 12.35 25.47
N GLU A 295 8.20 12.22 26.67
CA GLU A 295 8.11 10.96 27.41
C GLU A 295 7.24 9.93 26.67
N MET A 296 6.09 10.34 26.15
CA MET A 296 5.17 9.47 25.43
C MET A 296 5.57 9.19 23.97
N ARG A 297 6.45 10.02 23.39
CA ARG A 297 6.82 9.95 21.97
C ARG A 297 7.33 8.58 21.53
N PRO A 298 8.27 7.91 22.23
CA PRO A 298 8.77 6.61 21.80
C PRO A 298 7.65 5.56 21.67
N ALA A 299 6.74 5.51 22.65
CA ALA A 299 5.61 4.59 22.66
C ALA A 299 4.65 4.87 21.49
N ALA A 300 4.33 6.14 21.25
CA ALA A 300 3.49 6.55 20.13
C ALA A 300 4.14 6.23 18.78
N SER A 301 5.42 6.57 18.60
CA SER A 301 6.19 6.32 17.39
C SER A 301 6.23 4.83 17.04
N GLN A 302 6.49 3.97 18.04
CA GLN A 302 6.52 2.52 17.84
C GLN A 302 5.14 1.98 17.44
N SER A 303 4.09 2.43 18.11
CA SER A 303 2.72 2.00 17.85
C SER A 303 2.26 2.38 16.44
N ILE A 304 2.54 3.62 16.03
CA ILE A 304 2.22 4.11 14.68
C ILE A 304 3.09 3.39 13.64
N ALA A 305 4.38 3.17 13.89
CA ALA A 305 5.25 2.46 12.96
C ALA A 305 4.79 1.01 12.73
N LYS A 306 4.35 0.32 13.79
CA LYS A 306 3.79 -1.05 13.69
C LYS A 306 2.53 -1.06 12.83
N LEU A 307 1.61 -0.14 13.07
CA LEU A 307 0.37 0.01 12.29
C LEU A 307 0.68 0.33 10.83
N ALA A 308 1.55 1.30 10.57
CA ALA A 308 1.98 1.69 9.23
C ALA A 308 2.61 0.50 8.49
N LYS A 309 3.44 -0.30 9.16
CA LYS A 309 4.04 -1.52 8.58
C LYS A 309 2.97 -2.53 8.17
N GLN A 310 1.97 -2.78 9.01
CA GLN A 310 0.87 -3.69 8.69
C GLN A 310 0.09 -3.20 7.47
N LEU A 311 -0.27 -1.92 7.43
CA LEU A 311 -1.00 -1.31 6.32
C LEU A 311 -0.21 -1.35 5.01
N ILE A 312 1.06 -0.93 5.04
CA ILE A 312 1.90 -0.90 3.83
C ILE A 312 2.13 -2.32 3.30
N ASN A 313 2.44 -3.28 4.18
CA ASN A 313 2.63 -4.67 3.76
C ASN A 313 1.32 -5.31 3.30
N SER A 314 0.15 -4.86 3.74
CA SER A 314 -1.14 -5.33 3.18
C SER A 314 -1.30 -5.02 1.69
N ALA A 315 -0.59 -4.01 1.18
CA ALA A 315 -0.55 -3.67 -0.24
C ALA A 315 0.69 -4.28 -0.91
N PHE A 316 1.89 -4.00 -0.40
CA PHE A 316 3.15 -4.41 -1.03
C PHE A 316 3.34 -5.93 -1.11
N ASN A 317 2.79 -6.71 -0.17
CA ASN A 317 2.80 -8.17 -0.25
C ASN A 317 1.72 -8.74 -1.17
N ARG A 318 0.95 -7.91 -1.87
CA ARG A 318 -0.07 -8.38 -2.81
C ARG A 318 0.10 -7.83 -4.22
N ILE A 319 0.85 -6.74 -4.36
CA ILE A 319 1.16 -6.12 -5.65
C ILE A 319 2.53 -6.64 -6.10
N PRO A 320 2.61 -7.50 -7.14
CA PRO A 320 3.87 -8.04 -7.64
C PRO A 320 4.83 -6.93 -8.08
N LEU A 321 6.13 -7.12 -7.94
CA LEU A 321 7.14 -6.11 -8.29
C LEU A 321 7.08 -5.69 -9.77
N ARG A 322 6.68 -6.60 -10.67
CA ARG A 322 6.46 -6.29 -12.09
C ARG A 322 5.36 -5.25 -12.34
N VAL A 323 4.39 -5.13 -11.44
CA VAL A 323 3.25 -4.20 -11.57
C VAL A 323 3.66 -2.76 -11.25
N TRP A 324 4.64 -2.60 -10.36
CA TRP A 324 5.20 -1.29 -10.01
C TRP A 324 6.12 -0.70 -11.08
N LEU A 325 6.47 -1.49 -12.11
CA LEU A 325 7.56 -1.20 -13.05
C LEU A 325 7.20 -1.76 -14.43
N LEU A 326 6.52 -0.94 -15.22
CA LEU A 326 6.34 -1.16 -16.65
C LEU A 326 7.45 -0.41 -17.39
N ASP A 327 7.91 -0.95 -18.52
CA ASP A 327 8.98 -0.38 -19.36
C ASP A 327 8.68 1.03 -19.91
#